data_AF-A0A839P692-F1
#
_entry.id   AF-A0A839P692-F1
#
_cell.length_a   1.000
_cell.length_b   1.000
_cell.length_c   1.000
_cell.angle_alpha   90.00
_cell.angle_beta   90.00
_cell.angle_gamma   90.00
#
_symmetry.space_group_name_H-M   'P 1'
#
loop_
_entity.id
_entity.type
_entity.pdbx_description
1 polymer ?
#
loop_
_entity_poly.entity_id
_entity_poly.type
_entity_poly.pdbx_seq_one_letter_code
_entity_poly.pdbx_strand_id
1 'polypeptide(L)'
;MDTAEQASSFTRDWLTSNIQNDPTWWDRSIEERVVVEMRRLKEPARGAGIDLNDPALDDHLLDDEITATIESVHDPKAGGIKD
;
A
#
# COMPACT_ATOMS: atom_id res chain seq x y z
N MET A 1 -9.59 -0.21 21.83
CA MET A 1 -8.98 -0.28 20.49
C MET A 1 -7.69 0.49 20.58
N ASP A 2 -6.58 -0.24 20.52
CA ASP A 2 -5.24 0.33 20.49
C ASP A 2 -5.03 1.02 19.13
N THR A 3 -4.41 2.20 19.12
CA THR A 3 -4.24 3.01 17.90
C THR A 3 -3.44 2.28 16.82
N ALA A 4 -2.49 1.45 17.23
CA ALA A 4 -1.67 0.63 16.33
C ALA A 4 -2.50 -0.45 15.60
N GLU A 5 -3.48 -1.05 16.26
CA GLU A 5 -4.38 -2.05 15.63
C GLU A 5 -5.29 -1.38 14.59
N GLN A 6 -5.72 -0.15 14.87
CA GLN A 6 -6.52 0.65 13.96
C GLN A 6 -5.73 1.05 12.70
N ALA A 7 -4.50 1.55 12.88
CA ALA A 7 -3.62 1.93 11.77
C ALA A 7 -3.24 0.72 10.91
N SER A 8 -2.87 -0.40 11.53
CA SER A 8 -2.55 -1.65 10.81
C SER A 8 -3.74 -2.18 10.01
N SER A 9 -4.95 -2.14 10.59
CA SER A 9 -6.17 -2.60 9.89
C SER A 9 -6.49 -1.70 8.71
N PHE A 10 -6.41 -0.37 8.90
CA PHE A 10 -6.60 0.61 7.84
C PHE A 10 -5.63 0.37 6.67
N THR A 11 -4.33 0.19 6.96
CA THR A 11 -3.31 -0.05 5.93
C THR A 11 -3.64 -1.31 5.12
N ARG A 12 -3.94 -2.42 5.78
CA ARG A 12 -4.29 -3.68 5.09
C ARG A 12 -5.52 -3.55 4.18
N ASP A 13 -6.57 -2.90 4.68
CA ASP A 13 -7.81 -2.70 3.91
C ASP A 13 -7.57 -1.81 2.69
N TRP A 14 -6.76 -0.76 2.85
CA TRP A 14 -6.38 0.15 1.77
C TRP A 14 -5.54 -0.56 0.69
N LEU A 15 -4.53 -1.35 1.09
CA LEU A 15 -3.67 -2.12 0.17
C LEU A 15 -4.50 -3.11 -0.67
N THR A 16 -5.40 -3.83 -0.01
CA THR A 16 -6.34 -4.78 -0.67
C THR A 16 -7.23 -4.07 -1.69
N SER A 17 -7.75 -2.89 -1.32
CA SER A 17 -8.70 -2.16 -2.17
C SER A 17 -8.04 -1.47 -3.36
N ASN A 18 -6.81 -0.97 -3.21
CA ASN A 18 -6.19 -0.06 -4.19
C ASN A 18 -5.04 -0.69 -4.97
N ILE A 19 -4.27 -1.61 -4.39
CA ILE A 19 -3.10 -2.19 -5.07
C ILE A 19 -3.44 -3.50 -5.77
N GLN A 20 -4.21 -4.37 -5.11
CA GLN A 20 -4.51 -5.70 -5.65
C GLN A 20 -5.41 -5.65 -6.90
N ASN A 21 -6.19 -4.58 -7.05
CA ASN A 21 -7.22 -4.47 -8.09
C ASN A 21 -6.92 -3.43 -9.18
N ASP A 22 -5.74 -2.78 -9.18
CA ASP A 22 -5.41 -1.71 -10.13
C ASP A 22 -4.50 -2.21 -11.28
N PRO A 23 -5.04 -2.43 -12.50
CA PRO A 23 -4.27 -2.86 -13.67
C PRO A 23 -3.44 -1.74 -14.32
N THR A 24 -3.59 -0.49 -13.88
CA THR A 24 -3.07 0.71 -14.59
C THR A 24 -1.57 0.96 -14.39
N TRP A 25 -0.89 0.14 -13.57
CA TRP A 25 0.49 0.39 -13.13
C TRP A 25 1.52 -0.62 -13.63
N TRP A 26 1.13 -1.55 -14.51
CA TRP A 26 2.04 -2.64 -14.93
C TRP A 26 3.20 -2.13 -15.81
N ASP A 27 3.07 -0.94 -16.39
CA ASP A 27 4.12 -0.29 -17.19
C ASP A 27 5.08 0.59 -16.37
N ARG A 28 4.86 0.73 -15.05
CA ARG A 28 5.69 1.58 -14.16
C ARG A 28 6.68 0.75 -13.35
N SER A 29 7.77 1.38 -12.90
CA SER A 29 8.66 0.71 -11.93
C SER A 29 7.94 0.53 -10.60
N ILE A 30 8.32 -0.52 -9.85
CA ILE A 30 7.79 -0.78 -8.51
C ILE A 30 8.05 0.43 -7.60
N GLU A 31 9.26 0.98 -7.63
CA GLU A 31 9.65 2.16 -6.84
C GLU A 31 8.76 3.39 -7.12
N GLU A 32 8.48 3.69 -8.38
CA GLU A 32 7.57 4.79 -8.73
C GLU A 32 6.16 4.55 -8.21
N ARG A 33 5.68 3.31 -8.29
CA ARG A 33 4.36 2.93 -7.79
C ARG A 33 4.30 3.06 -6.27
N VAL A 34 5.30 2.57 -5.55
CA VAL A 34 5.36 2.66 -4.08
C VAL A 34 5.23 4.11 -3.60
N VAL A 35 6.00 5.04 -4.18
CA VAL A 35 5.93 6.46 -3.82
C VAL A 35 4.54 7.05 -4.05
N VAL A 36 3.85 6.66 -5.12
CA VAL A 36 2.49 7.12 -5.40
C VAL A 36 1.49 6.54 -4.41
N GLU A 37 1.54 5.23 -4.16
CA GLU A 37 0.61 4.55 -3.26
C GLU A 37 0.78 5.02 -1.81
N MET A 38 2.02 5.24 -1.34
CA MET A 38 2.28 5.83 -0.02
C MET A 38 1.60 7.19 0.14
N ARG A 39 1.66 8.06 -0.88
CA ARG A 39 0.99 9.37 -0.84
C ARG A 39 -0.53 9.22 -0.80
N ARG A 40 -1.07 8.31 -1.63
CA ARG A 40 -2.51 8.04 -1.72
C ARG A 40 -3.08 7.37 -0.47
N LEU A 41 -2.27 6.64 0.30
CA LEU A 41 -2.66 6.04 1.57
C LEU A 41 -2.76 7.09 2.69
N LYS A 42 -1.84 8.06 2.73
CA LYS A 42 -1.78 9.06 3.82
C LYS A 42 -2.97 10.03 3.85
N GLU A 43 -3.55 10.39 2.70
CA GLU A 43 -4.73 11.25 2.64
C GLU A 43 -5.98 10.63 3.31
N PRO A 44 -6.42 9.41 2.94
CA PRO A 44 -7.54 8.74 3.61
C PRO A 44 -7.22 8.35 5.05
N ALA A 45 -5.96 8.03 5.40
CA ALA A 45 -5.57 7.79 6.78
C ALA A 45 -5.85 9.03 7.66
N ARG A 46 -5.47 10.22 7.19
CA ARG A 46 -5.79 11.48 7.85
C ARG A 46 -7.29 11.73 7.94
N GLY A 47 -8.04 11.46 6.86
CA GLY A 47 -9.50 11.60 6.83
C GLY A 47 -10.23 10.65 7.80
N ALA A 48 -9.67 9.47 8.03
CA ALA A 48 -10.18 8.47 8.97
C ALA A 48 -9.74 8.72 10.44
N GLY A 49 -8.94 9.76 10.69
CA GLY A 49 -8.44 10.09 12.02
C GLY A 49 -7.33 9.17 12.52
N ILE A 50 -6.63 8.47 11.62
CA ILE A 50 -5.45 7.68 11.96
C ILE A 50 -4.28 8.61 12.28
N ASP A 51 -3.55 8.34 13.37
CA ASP A 51 -2.32 9.06 13.68
C ASP A 51 -1.24 8.70 12.66
N LEU A 52 -0.81 9.68 11.87
CA LEU A 52 0.24 9.48 10.87
C LEU A 52 1.64 9.26 11.49
N ASN A 53 1.79 9.45 12.80
CA ASN A 53 3.01 9.10 13.53
C ASN A 53 2.93 7.70 14.15
N ASP A 54 1.83 6.97 13.93
CA ASP A 54 1.73 5.58 14.37
C ASP A 54 2.81 4.74 13.67
N PRO A 55 3.52 3.85 14.39
CA PRO A 55 4.54 2.98 13.79
C PRO A 55 4.04 2.15 12.61
N ALA A 56 2.73 1.84 12.55
CA ALA A 56 2.13 1.12 11.42
C ALA A 56 2.03 1.98 10.13
N LEU A 57 2.27 3.28 10.22
CA LEU A 57 2.35 4.23 9.10
C LEU A 57 3.76 4.82 8.91
N ASP A 58 4.77 4.22 9.54
CA ASP A 58 6.16 4.58 9.28
C ASP A 58 6.51 4.42 7.80
N ASP A 59 7.28 5.35 7.26
CA ASP A 59 7.58 5.39 5.83
C ASP A 59 8.34 4.15 5.35
N HIS A 60 9.25 3.60 6.17
CA HIS A 60 9.99 2.39 5.81
C HIS A 60 9.09 1.17 5.84
N LEU A 61 8.21 1.07 6.84
CA LEU A 61 7.27 -0.05 6.94
C LEU A 61 6.26 -0.03 5.78
N LEU A 62 5.72 1.15 5.46
CA LEU A 62 4.80 1.31 4.35
C LEU A 62 5.46 1.00 3.01
N ASP A 63 6.71 1.40 2.79
CA ASP A 63 7.47 1.07 1.59
C ASP A 63 7.60 -0.46 1.42
N ASP A 64 8.01 -1.17 2.49
CA ASP A 64 8.13 -2.63 2.50
C ASP A 64 6.78 -3.32 2.24
N GLU A 65 5.71 -2.91 2.92
CA GLU A 65 4.39 -3.52 2.78
C GLU A 65 3.75 -3.27 1.40
N ILE A 66 3.89 -2.05 0.88
CA ILE A 66 3.40 -1.67 -0.44
C ILE A 66 4.18 -2.42 -1.53
N THR A 67 5.51 -2.47 -1.42
CA THR A 67 6.37 -3.24 -2.33
C THR A 67 5.97 -4.71 -2.36
N ALA A 68 5.89 -5.35 -1.19
CA ALA A 68 5.50 -6.76 -1.09
C ALA A 68 4.10 -7.02 -1.67
N THR A 69 3.15 -6.10 -1.44
CA THR A 69 1.81 -6.21 -2.00
C THR A 69 1.83 -6.11 -3.53
N ILE A 70 2.53 -5.12 -4.09
CA ILE A 70 2.71 -4.95 -5.53
C ILE A 70 3.34 -6.21 -6.15
N GLU A 71 4.43 -6.71 -5.56
CA GLU A 71 5.14 -7.90 -6.05
C GLU A 71 4.30 -9.18 -5.93
N SER A 72 3.41 -9.26 -4.93
CA SER A 72 2.51 -10.40 -4.76
C SER A 72 1.45 -10.50 -5.86
N VAL A 73 0.99 -9.36 -6.40
CA VAL A 73 -0.03 -9.32 -7.46
C VAL A 73 0.54 -9.19 -8.86
N HIS A 74 1.75 -8.65 -8.99
CA HIS A 74 2.45 -8.48 -10.25
C HIS A 74 3.45 -9.63 -10.50
N ASP A 75 3.31 -10.34 -11.62
CA ASP A 75 4.39 -11.19 -12.13
C ASP A 75 5.25 -10.43 -13.15
N PRO A 76 6.45 -9.96 -12.78
CA PRO A 76 7.32 -9.29 -13.71
C PRO A 76 7.82 -10.21 -14.84
N LYS A 77 7.69 -11.54 -14.74
CA LYS A 77 8.02 -12.49 -15.82
C LYS A 77 6.83 -12.80 -16.73
N ALA A 78 5.59 -12.62 -16.29
CA ALA A 78 4.40 -12.86 -17.11
C ALA A 78 3.86 -11.59 -17.78
N GLY A 79 4.28 -10.39 -17.34
CA GLY A 79 3.72 -9.13 -17.84
C GLY A 79 2.25 -8.95 -17.49
N GLY A 80 1.80 -9.51 -16.35
CA GLY A 80 0.40 -9.52 -15.92
C GLY A 80 0.17 -10.04 -14.50
N ILE A 81 -1.11 -10.10 -14.09
CA ILE A 81 -1.56 -10.57 -12.76
C ILE A 81 -1.16 -12.03 -12.54
N LYS A 82 -0.66 -12.37 -11.34
CA LYS A 82 -0.44 -13.75 -10.91
C LYS A 82 -1.79 -14.45 -10.67
N ASP A 83 -2.05 -15.54 -11.39
CA ASP A 83 -3.20 -16.44 -11.19
C ASP A 83 -3.21 -17.09 -9.78
#